data_AF-A0A972X7N1-F1
#
_entry.id   AF-A0A972X7N1-F1
#
_cell.length_a   1.000
_cell.length_b   1.000
_cell.length_c   1.000
_cell.angle_alpha   90.00
_cell.angle_beta   90.00
_cell.angle_gamma   90.00
#
_symmetry.space_group_name_H-M   'P 1'
#
loop_
_entity.id
_entity.type
_entity.pdbx_description
1 polymer ?
#
loop_
_entity_poly.entity_id
_entity_poly.type
_entity_poly.pdbx_seq_one_letter_code
_entity_poly.pdbx_strand_id
1 'polypeptide(L)'
;MIGTRRGRAAVVAAVILMAAIATACAPAKADDSGHDAAAEALFGQSVVPRLQIRLSEKAAESLRSEPSTWTTCTLMENGDVVHKRVAIKIKGGPGSMRELDDRPALTLNMDKHVPGRRFHGLDKFHLNNSVQDESLLRELLGSELFRKAGVAAPRVTHARVWIADRDVGLYVLKESFDEDFLRRSFRRADGNLYDGQPNQEIDEGLKRDEGHRGDAGADLAALADACRTVDDAERVALIDERLDIEWFITFAAVEALLNHWDGYCSAQNNYRVYVDPGAGDRVRFLPHGMDQIFADAGSGIFEPPPALVAMAVLDRVEWRSRYRERVEELLPIFAADRLVPRIDQTAERLSPILTEMGPDSLERFTKAVDTLRTVVVERAANLKEQVDAAEPPIWPTRLQAAVRAFNAADDETEGLPIPNSPAANFLRHHVPWFECPDAELERDYYRRWWRLRKHVHHTDEGPVVRDLPPGFGDLLTEARWLHDLPLCGLASAQRTAPAGDAAGSCDRIITSIIGLKVHPDSTVEVEPSLPRDWRWFGIDRITYQGRRMTILWDETGDRYGLGPGLRVIVDGAEIGHSDTLSRIVTRLP
;
A
#
# COMPACT_ATOMS: atom_id res chain seq x y z
N MET A 1 4.51 48.50 1.19
CA MET A 1 5.68 47.72 0.71
C MET A 1 6.02 46.64 1.73
N ILE A 2 5.26 45.54 1.78
CA ILE A 2 5.66 44.31 2.50
C ILE A 2 5.12 43.13 1.68
N GLY A 3 5.90 42.73 0.69
CA GLY A 3 5.64 41.57 -0.15
C GLY A 3 6.95 41.22 -0.83
N THR A 4 7.54 40.07 -0.47
CA THR A 4 8.57 39.31 -1.22
C THR A 4 9.35 38.28 -0.38
N ARG A 5 9.18 38.19 0.95
CA ARG A 5 9.98 37.23 1.76
C ARG A 5 9.49 35.78 1.78
N ARG A 6 8.22 35.48 1.50
CA ARG A 6 7.69 34.10 1.51
C ARG A 6 8.09 33.25 0.29
N GLY A 7 8.32 33.85 -0.88
CA GLY A 7 8.67 33.10 -2.10
C GLY A 7 10.10 32.55 -2.14
N ARG A 8 11.05 33.18 -1.44
CA ARG A 8 12.46 32.74 -1.45
C ARG A 8 12.75 31.60 -0.47
N ALA A 9 12.01 31.50 0.63
CA ALA A 9 12.17 30.40 1.59
C ALA A 9 11.67 29.06 1.03
N ALA A 10 10.55 29.06 0.29
CA ALA A 10 10.03 27.86 -0.38
C ALA A 10 10.96 27.34 -1.48
N VAL A 11 11.59 28.23 -2.25
CA VAL A 11 12.54 27.83 -3.32
C VAL A 11 13.86 27.31 -2.74
N VAL A 12 14.34 27.87 -1.63
CA VAL A 12 15.58 27.39 -0.97
C VAL A 12 15.36 26.05 -0.26
N ALA A 13 14.18 25.81 0.35
CA ALA A 13 13.81 24.51 0.91
C ALA A 13 13.73 23.42 -0.18
N ALA A 14 13.14 23.73 -1.34
CA ALA A 14 13.07 22.79 -2.48
C ALA A 14 14.46 22.42 -3.05
N VAL A 15 15.41 23.36 -3.07
CA VAL A 15 16.78 23.12 -3.58
C VAL A 15 17.65 22.33 -2.59
N ILE A 16 17.50 22.55 -1.28
CA ILE A 16 18.22 21.79 -0.25
C ILE A 16 17.68 20.36 -0.14
N LEU A 17 16.37 20.14 -0.33
CA LEU A 17 15.74 18.82 -0.31
C LEU A 17 16.11 17.97 -1.54
N MET A 18 16.21 18.57 -2.73
CA MET A 18 16.73 17.88 -3.94
C MET A 18 18.17 17.37 -3.74
N ALA A 19 18.99 18.09 -2.97
CA ALA A 19 20.37 17.67 -2.67
C ALA A 19 20.45 16.50 -1.68
N ALA A 20 19.54 16.42 -0.69
CA ALA A 20 19.46 15.29 0.24
C ALA A 20 18.91 14.00 -0.42
N ILE A 21 17.90 14.15 -1.31
CA ILE A 21 17.34 13.05 -2.12
C ILE A 21 18.37 12.50 -3.11
N ALA A 22 19.19 13.36 -3.73
CA ALA A 22 20.23 12.95 -4.67
C ALA A 22 21.33 12.08 -4.05
N THR A 23 21.56 12.15 -2.73
CA THR A 23 22.58 11.33 -2.06
C THR A 23 22.16 9.86 -1.87
N ALA A 24 20.86 9.55 -1.80
CA ALA A 24 20.36 8.20 -1.51
C ALA A 24 20.27 7.30 -2.77
N CYS A 25 19.94 7.86 -3.93
CA CYS A 25 19.87 7.15 -5.22
C CYS A 25 21.15 7.31 -6.07
N ALA A 26 22.30 7.59 -5.45
CA ALA A 26 23.54 7.69 -6.20
C ALA A 26 23.88 6.32 -6.83
N PRO A 27 24.07 6.25 -8.15
CA PRO A 27 24.39 4.99 -8.82
C PRO A 27 25.72 4.43 -8.29
N ALA A 28 25.92 3.12 -8.46
CA ALA A 28 27.23 2.52 -8.34
C ALA A 28 28.18 3.21 -9.34
N LYS A 29 29.49 3.02 -9.15
CA LYS A 29 30.51 3.56 -10.06
C LYS A 29 30.03 3.47 -11.50
N ALA A 30 29.98 4.62 -12.20
CA ALA A 30 29.37 4.74 -13.52
C ALA A 30 29.81 3.60 -14.44
N ASP A 31 28.84 2.96 -15.08
CA ASP A 31 29.10 1.86 -16.01
C ASP A 31 29.71 2.41 -17.30
N ASP A 32 31.03 2.27 -17.44
CA ASP A 32 31.80 2.69 -18.62
C ASP A 32 31.41 1.89 -19.89
N SER A 33 30.58 0.83 -19.78
CA SER A 33 30.14 0.02 -20.92
C SER A 33 29.16 0.75 -21.86
N GLY A 34 28.50 1.81 -21.38
CA GLY A 34 27.47 2.54 -22.13
C GLY A 34 26.11 1.83 -22.20
N HIS A 35 25.93 0.68 -21.55
CA HIS A 35 24.66 -0.05 -21.55
C HIS A 35 23.52 0.76 -20.95
N ASP A 36 23.73 1.41 -19.80
CA ASP A 36 22.68 2.21 -19.18
C ASP A 36 22.25 3.40 -20.05
N ALA A 37 23.18 4.05 -20.74
CA ALA A 37 22.88 5.12 -21.68
C ALA A 37 22.06 4.63 -22.89
N ALA A 38 22.34 3.42 -23.39
CA ALA A 38 21.55 2.79 -24.44
C ALA A 38 20.13 2.44 -23.96
N ALA A 39 20.00 1.95 -22.73
CA ALA A 39 18.70 1.67 -22.13
C ALA A 39 17.91 2.96 -21.92
N GLU A 40 18.56 4.02 -21.43
CA GLU A 40 17.93 5.33 -21.26
C GLU A 40 17.40 5.88 -22.59
N ALA A 41 18.15 5.69 -23.69
CA ALA A 41 17.68 6.06 -25.01
C ALA A 41 16.41 5.29 -25.42
N LEU A 42 16.34 3.97 -25.18
CA LEU A 42 15.14 3.16 -25.45
C LEU A 42 13.93 3.62 -24.63
N PHE A 43 14.11 4.02 -23.38
CA PHE A 43 12.99 4.45 -22.53
C PHE A 43 12.59 5.91 -22.76
N GLY A 44 13.52 6.75 -23.23
CA GLY A 44 13.28 8.15 -23.58
C GLY A 44 12.81 8.40 -25.03
N GLN A 45 12.87 7.38 -25.90
CA GLN A 45 12.54 7.57 -27.33
C GLN A 45 11.03 7.80 -27.58
N SER A 46 10.75 8.60 -28.61
CA SER A 46 9.39 8.82 -29.11
C SER A 46 8.86 7.66 -29.94
N VAL A 47 9.75 6.84 -30.53
CA VAL A 47 9.38 5.73 -31.41
C VAL A 47 9.04 4.49 -30.60
N VAL A 48 7.93 3.83 -30.91
CA VAL A 48 7.57 2.57 -30.28
C VAL A 48 8.18 1.40 -31.07
N PRO A 49 9.06 0.58 -30.47
CA PRO A 49 9.68 -0.54 -31.15
C PRO A 49 8.64 -1.58 -31.58
N ARG A 50 8.84 -2.14 -32.77
CA ARG A 50 8.05 -3.25 -33.32
C ARG A 50 8.82 -4.56 -33.14
N LEU A 51 8.32 -5.46 -32.31
CA LEU A 51 9.00 -6.68 -31.92
C LEU A 51 8.29 -7.92 -32.47
N GLN A 52 8.94 -8.67 -33.35
CA GLN A 52 8.45 -9.98 -33.81
C GLN A 52 9.22 -11.09 -33.09
N ILE A 53 8.48 -11.97 -32.41
CA ILE A 53 9.01 -13.12 -31.67
C ILE A 53 8.70 -14.38 -32.46
N ARG A 54 9.74 -15.05 -32.98
CA ARG A 54 9.59 -16.33 -33.68
C ARG A 54 9.97 -17.49 -32.77
N LEU A 55 9.09 -18.46 -32.68
CA LEU A 55 9.24 -19.68 -31.87
C LEU A 55 9.40 -20.88 -32.80
N SER A 56 10.20 -21.86 -32.38
CA SER A 56 10.09 -23.20 -32.95
C SER A 56 8.84 -23.89 -32.39
N GLU A 57 8.37 -24.94 -33.06
CA GLU A 57 7.22 -25.74 -32.59
C GLU A 57 7.45 -26.25 -31.16
N LYS A 58 8.62 -26.84 -30.90
CA LYS A 58 9.03 -27.27 -29.55
C LYS A 58 9.01 -26.13 -28.52
N ALA A 59 9.44 -24.93 -28.89
CA ALA A 59 9.42 -23.79 -27.97
C ALA A 59 7.99 -23.33 -27.68
N ALA A 60 7.12 -23.31 -28.68
CA ALA A 60 5.70 -22.99 -28.49
C ALA A 60 4.99 -24.04 -27.61
N GLU A 61 5.23 -25.33 -27.84
CA GLU A 61 4.72 -26.42 -26.98
C GLU A 61 5.20 -26.28 -25.54
N SER A 62 6.48 -25.95 -25.33
CA SER A 62 7.04 -25.70 -24.00
C SER A 62 6.34 -24.53 -23.31
N LEU A 63 6.07 -23.42 -24.00
CA LEU A 63 5.36 -22.28 -23.41
C LEU A 63 3.87 -22.56 -23.13
N ARG A 64 3.24 -23.50 -23.86
CA ARG A 64 1.86 -23.92 -23.57
C ARG A 64 1.78 -24.87 -22.37
N SER A 65 2.71 -25.80 -22.28
CA SER A 65 2.70 -26.85 -21.24
C SER A 65 3.34 -26.40 -19.93
N GLU A 66 4.42 -25.62 -20.01
CA GLU A 66 5.18 -25.12 -18.87
C GLU A 66 5.46 -23.60 -19.03
N PRO A 67 4.45 -22.73 -18.88
CA PRO A 67 4.54 -21.31 -19.25
C PRO A 67 5.69 -20.55 -18.57
N SER A 68 6.01 -20.90 -17.34
CA SER A 68 7.06 -20.25 -16.54
C SER A 68 8.47 -20.80 -16.78
N THR A 69 8.62 -21.87 -17.57
CA THR A 69 9.90 -22.48 -17.94
C THR A 69 10.56 -21.70 -19.07
N TRP A 70 11.88 -21.51 -18.98
CA TRP A 70 12.66 -20.84 -20.02
C TRP A 70 12.78 -21.73 -21.27
N THR A 71 12.46 -21.16 -22.42
CA THR A 71 12.77 -21.72 -23.74
C THR A 71 13.43 -20.66 -24.63
N THR A 72 13.61 -20.94 -25.92
CA THR A 72 14.32 -20.04 -26.85
C THR A 72 13.41 -19.48 -27.95
N CYS A 73 13.61 -18.21 -28.30
CA CYS A 73 13.02 -17.56 -29.47
C CYS A 73 14.07 -16.86 -30.34
N THR A 74 13.64 -16.41 -31.51
CA THR A 74 14.32 -15.34 -32.27
C THR A 74 13.51 -14.06 -32.12
N LEU A 75 14.13 -13.04 -31.57
CA LEU A 75 13.57 -11.69 -31.46
C LEU A 75 14.02 -10.88 -32.68
N MET A 76 13.07 -10.27 -33.38
CA MET A 76 13.34 -9.32 -34.46
C MET A 76 12.78 -7.96 -34.06
N GLU A 77 13.58 -6.92 -34.16
CA GLU A 77 13.16 -5.53 -33.93
C GLU A 77 13.09 -4.80 -35.27
N ASN A 78 11.99 -4.08 -35.50
CA ASN A 78 11.74 -3.22 -36.67
C ASN A 78 11.93 -3.90 -38.06
N GLY A 79 12.02 -5.23 -38.08
CA GLY A 79 12.11 -6.06 -39.29
C GLY A 79 13.54 -6.37 -39.75
N ASP A 80 14.55 -5.70 -39.21
CA ASP A 80 15.94 -5.73 -39.69
C ASP A 80 16.96 -6.15 -38.63
N VAL A 81 16.72 -5.83 -37.35
CA VAL A 81 17.60 -6.23 -36.24
C VAL A 81 17.18 -7.61 -35.72
N VAL A 82 18.08 -8.59 -35.72
CA VAL A 82 17.76 -9.99 -35.38
C VAL A 82 18.63 -10.54 -34.24
N HIS A 83 17.99 -10.98 -33.16
CA HIS A 83 18.61 -11.67 -32.04
C HIS A 83 18.15 -13.13 -31.96
N LYS A 84 19.03 -14.07 -32.30
CA LYS A 84 18.73 -15.53 -32.28
C LYS A 84 19.07 -16.17 -30.94
N ARG A 85 18.26 -17.12 -30.46
CA ARG A 85 18.44 -17.82 -29.17
C ARG A 85 18.28 -16.89 -27.96
N VAL A 86 17.32 -15.97 -28.03
CA VAL A 86 16.91 -15.19 -26.85
C VAL A 86 16.11 -16.12 -25.94
N ALA A 87 16.36 -16.08 -24.65
CA ALA A 87 15.56 -16.84 -23.70
C ALA A 87 14.21 -16.14 -23.50
N ILE A 88 13.14 -16.92 -23.47
CA ILE A 88 11.78 -16.43 -23.29
C ILE A 88 10.99 -17.32 -22.33
N LYS A 89 10.12 -16.72 -21.54
CA LYS A 89 9.07 -17.41 -20.76
C LYS A 89 7.83 -16.53 -20.66
N ILE A 90 6.68 -17.15 -20.39
CA ILE A 90 5.47 -16.44 -19.99
C ILE A 90 5.60 -16.08 -18.50
N LYS A 91 5.14 -14.88 -18.15
CA LYS A 91 5.01 -14.43 -16.77
C LYS A 91 3.54 -14.09 -16.46
N GLY A 92 3.25 -13.96 -15.17
CA GLY A 92 1.92 -13.64 -14.67
C GLY A 92 1.54 -14.56 -13.53
N GLY A 93 0.83 -14.02 -12.56
CA GLY A 93 0.24 -14.76 -11.45
C GLY A 93 -1.27 -14.94 -11.66
N PRO A 94 -2.00 -15.30 -10.59
CA PRO A 94 -3.46 -15.22 -10.58
C PRO A 94 -3.94 -13.85 -11.10
N GLY A 95 -4.96 -13.84 -11.97
CA GLY A 95 -5.52 -12.62 -12.56
C GLY A 95 -4.82 -12.11 -13.82
N SER A 96 -3.49 -12.13 -13.88
CA SER A 96 -2.71 -11.54 -14.99
C SER A 96 -2.18 -12.52 -16.04
N MET A 97 -2.01 -13.80 -15.67
CA MET A 97 -1.50 -14.82 -16.59
C MET A 97 -2.46 -15.05 -17.77
N ARG A 98 -1.91 -15.12 -18.98
CA ARG A 98 -2.61 -15.50 -20.22
C ARG A 98 -1.77 -16.53 -20.96
N GLU A 99 -2.45 -17.45 -21.65
CA GLU A 99 -1.81 -18.51 -22.42
C GLU A 99 -1.09 -17.96 -23.67
N LEU A 100 -0.19 -18.75 -24.25
CA LEU A 100 0.59 -18.37 -25.43
C LEU A 100 -0.29 -17.88 -26.59
N ASP A 101 -1.43 -18.54 -26.80
CA ASP A 101 -2.32 -18.30 -27.94
C ASP A 101 -3.26 -17.09 -27.72
N ASP A 102 -3.26 -16.49 -26.53
CA ASP A 102 -3.94 -15.22 -26.23
C ASP A 102 -2.95 -14.03 -26.26
N ARG A 103 -2.89 -13.18 -25.23
CA ARG A 103 -1.95 -12.06 -25.09
C ARG A 103 -1.11 -12.25 -23.80
N PRO A 104 -0.10 -13.14 -23.83
CA PRO A 104 0.70 -13.46 -22.65
C PRO A 104 1.65 -12.33 -22.27
N ALA A 105 1.82 -12.04 -20.98
CA ALA A 105 2.97 -11.26 -20.54
C ALA A 105 4.24 -12.11 -20.68
N LEU A 106 5.34 -11.50 -21.14
CA LEU A 106 6.58 -12.20 -21.48
C LEU A 106 7.77 -11.63 -20.71
N THR A 107 8.72 -12.50 -20.36
CA THR A 107 10.07 -12.08 -19.99
C THR A 107 11.04 -12.56 -21.04
N LEU A 108 11.87 -11.65 -21.55
CA LEU A 108 12.96 -11.96 -22.45
C LEU A 108 14.28 -11.75 -21.73
N ASN A 109 15.19 -12.70 -21.88
CA ASN A 109 16.56 -12.57 -21.42
C ASN A 109 17.52 -12.82 -22.61
N MET A 110 18.32 -11.81 -22.89
CA MET A 110 19.23 -11.70 -24.02
C MET A 110 20.52 -12.49 -23.79
N ASP A 111 20.99 -12.61 -22.54
CA ASP A 111 22.32 -13.09 -22.19
C ASP A 111 22.39 -14.54 -21.70
N LYS A 112 21.26 -15.12 -21.29
CA LYS A 112 21.13 -16.48 -20.72
C LYS A 112 21.72 -17.57 -21.60
N HIS A 113 21.61 -17.43 -22.92
CA HIS A 113 22.17 -18.38 -23.89
C HIS A 113 23.30 -17.79 -24.74
N VAL A 114 23.47 -16.46 -24.72
CA VAL A 114 24.50 -15.75 -25.49
C VAL A 114 25.11 -14.68 -24.57
N PRO A 115 26.13 -15.04 -23.77
CA PRO A 115 26.71 -14.14 -22.77
C PRO A 115 27.09 -12.77 -23.33
N GLY A 116 26.77 -11.71 -22.60
CA GLY A 116 27.08 -10.32 -22.96
C GLY A 116 26.18 -9.71 -24.03
N ARG A 117 25.22 -10.46 -24.61
CA ARG A 117 24.25 -9.85 -25.53
C ARG A 117 23.30 -8.91 -24.77
N ARG A 118 22.98 -7.79 -25.39
CA ARG A 118 22.04 -6.78 -24.89
C ARG A 118 20.96 -6.44 -25.93
N PHE A 119 19.82 -5.97 -25.46
CA PHE A 119 18.76 -5.30 -26.22
C PHE A 119 18.68 -3.86 -25.73
N HIS A 120 19.20 -2.91 -26.52
CA HIS A 120 19.38 -1.52 -26.09
C HIS A 120 19.97 -1.40 -24.68
N GLY A 121 21.09 -2.08 -24.42
CA GLY A 121 21.73 -2.10 -23.10
C GLY A 121 21.12 -3.03 -22.06
N LEU A 122 19.90 -3.53 -22.26
CA LEU A 122 19.22 -4.44 -21.33
C LEU A 122 19.64 -5.90 -21.56
N ASP A 123 19.95 -6.62 -20.49
CA ASP A 123 20.12 -8.08 -20.54
C ASP A 123 18.79 -8.83 -20.41
N LYS A 124 17.82 -8.23 -19.72
CA LYS A 124 16.53 -8.80 -19.39
C LYS A 124 15.50 -7.68 -19.41
N PHE A 125 14.33 -7.97 -19.95
CA PHE A 125 13.22 -7.03 -19.97
C PHE A 125 11.89 -7.77 -20.00
N HIS A 126 10.83 -7.06 -19.69
CA HIS A 126 9.47 -7.57 -19.67
C HIS A 126 8.62 -6.91 -20.75
N LEU A 127 7.74 -7.69 -21.34
CA LEU A 127 6.62 -7.21 -22.14
C LEU A 127 5.36 -7.54 -21.34
N ASN A 128 4.88 -6.58 -20.56
CA ASN A 128 3.67 -6.73 -19.76
C ASN A 128 2.44 -6.53 -20.65
N ASN A 129 1.47 -7.44 -20.54
CA ASN A 129 0.22 -7.37 -21.30
C ASN A 129 -0.78 -6.35 -20.73
N SER A 130 -0.55 -5.87 -19.50
CA SER A 130 -1.37 -4.88 -18.78
C SER A 130 -2.86 -5.19 -18.87
N VAL A 131 -3.22 -6.45 -18.61
CA VAL A 131 -4.59 -6.94 -18.85
C VAL A 131 -5.64 -6.28 -17.95
N GLN A 132 -5.20 -5.63 -16.86
CA GLN A 132 -6.07 -4.87 -15.95
C GLN A 132 -5.99 -3.35 -16.19
N ASP A 133 -5.18 -2.89 -17.15
CA ASP A 133 -5.05 -1.50 -17.53
C ASP A 133 -5.16 -1.33 -19.05
N GLU A 134 -6.39 -1.13 -19.53
CA GLU A 134 -6.64 -0.86 -20.95
C GLU A 134 -6.03 0.45 -21.44
N SER A 135 -5.65 1.36 -20.53
CA SER A 135 -4.91 2.57 -20.91
C SER A 135 -3.46 2.28 -21.24
N LEU A 136 -2.86 1.21 -20.73
CA LEU A 136 -1.41 0.91 -20.80
C LEU A 136 -0.49 2.00 -20.19
N LEU A 137 -1.06 3.05 -19.58
CA LEU A 137 -0.33 4.24 -19.13
C LEU A 137 0.01 4.18 -17.64
N ARG A 138 -0.69 3.37 -16.84
CA ARG A 138 -0.58 3.39 -15.37
C ARG A 138 0.81 3.01 -14.89
N GLU A 139 1.37 1.90 -15.38
CA GLU A 139 2.69 1.45 -14.94
C GLU A 139 3.80 2.44 -15.34
N LEU A 140 3.66 3.12 -16.48
CA LEU A 140 4.55 4.20 -16.90
C LEU A 140 4.50 5.39 -15.93
N LEU A 141 3.29 5.87 -15.60
CA LEU A 141 3.10 7.01 -14.69
C LEU A 141 3.58 6.70 -13.28
N GLY A 142 3.22 5.53 -12.73
CA GLY A 142 3.66 5.11 -11.40
C GLY A 142 5.18 5.04 -11.33
N SER A 143 5.80 4.41 -12.32
CA SER A 143 7.26 4.32 -12.47
C SER A 143 7.94 5.71 -12.49
N GLU A 144 7.41 6.66 -13.28
CA GLU A 144 7.93 8.03 -13.31
C GLU A 144 7.76 8.76 -11.97
N LEU A 145 6.64 8.57 -11.28
CA LEU A 145 6.35 9.22 -10.02
C LEU A 145 7.21 8.71 -8.87
N PHE A 146 7.42 7.39 -8.75
CA PHE A 146 8.38 6.84 -7.80
C PHE A 146 9.80 7.35 -8.05
N ARG A 147 10.26 7.35 -9.31
CA ARG A 147 11.60 7.90 -9.64
C ARG A 147 11.71 9.38 -9.31
N LYS A 148 10.69 10.19 -9.62
CA LYS A 148 10.65 11.63 -9.25
C LYS A 148 10.65 11.85 -7.74
N ALA A 149 10.06 10.93 -6.98
CA ALA A 149 10.07 10.95 -5.52
C ALA A 149 11.41 10.47 -4.92
N GLY A 150 12.36 9.98 -5.74
CA GLY A 150 13.65 9.47 -5.26
C GLY A 150 13.62 8.03 -4.77
N VAL A 151 12.61 7.25 -5.14
CA VAL A 151 12.55 5.80 -4.93
C VAL A 151 12.87 5.12 -6.26
N ALA A 152 13.84 4.20 -6.24
CA ALA A 152 14.23 3.48 -7.44
C ALA A 152 13.07 2.64 -7.98
N ALA A 153 12.73 2.83 -9.26
CA ALA A 153 11.70 2.09 -9.97
C ALA A 153 12.17 1.74 -11.39
N PRO A 154 11.72 0.60 -11.97
CA PRO A 154 12.12 0.19 -13.32
C PRO A 154 11.66 1.19 -14.37
N ARG A 155 12.47 1.43 -15.40
CA ARG A 155 12.08 2.23 -16.56
C ARG A 155 10.99 1.53 -17.37
N VAL A 156 10.09 2.32 -17.96
CA VAL A 156 8.89 1.83 -18.65
C VAL A 156 8.70 2.61 -19.95
N THR A 157 8.35 1.90 -21.02
CA THR A 157 7.88 2.45 -22.31
C THR A 157 6.90 1.44 -22.92
N HIS A 158 6.67 1.48 -24.23
CA HIS A 158 5.76 0.58 -24.93
C HIS A 158 6.45 -0.14 -26.07
N ALA A 159 5.90 -1.26 -26.53
CA ALA A 159 6.28 -1.94 -27.76
C ALA A 159 5.03 -2.49 -28.46
N ARG A 160 5.04 -2.62 -29.79
CA ARG A 160 4.05 -3.44 -30.50
C ARG A 160 4.65 -4.80 -30.80
N VAL A 161 3.90 -5.87 -30.53
CA VAL A 161 4.46 -7.22 -30.47
C VAL A 161 3.70 -8.16 -31.42
N TRP A 162 4.45 -9.01 -32.11
CA TRP A 162 3.96 -10.15 -32.88
C TRP A 162 4.55 -11.43 -32.33
N ILE A 163 3.73 -12.47 -32.17
CA ILE A 163 4.19 -13.84 -31.88
C ILE A 163 3.97 -14.66 -33.14
N ALA A 164 5.07 -15.15 -33.73
CA ALA A 164 5.12 -15.58 -35.12
C ALA A 164 4.55 -14.50 -36.04
N ASP A 165 3.46 -14.78 -36.76
CA ASP A 165 2.79 -13.83 -37.65
C ASP A 165 1.53 -13.19 -37.02
N ARG A 166 1.22 -13.53 -35.77
CA ARG A 166 0.05 -13.03 -35.05
C ARG A 166 0.38 -11.72 -34.35
N ASP A 167 -0.30 -10.65 -34.72
CA ASP A 167 -0.27 -9.38 -33.99
C ASP A 167 -0.94 -9.58 -32.63
N VAL A 168 -0.16 -9.48 -31.55
CA VAL A 168 -0.65 -9.62 -30.17
C VAL A 168 -0.85 -8.26 -29.50
N GLY A 169 -0.68 -7.17 -30.25
CA GLY A 169 -1.00 -5.81 -29.84
C GLY A 169 0.15 -5.04 -29.18
N LEU A 170 -0.21 -3.92 -28.55
CA LEU A 170 0.71 -3.11 -27.74
C LEU A 170 1.05 -3.80 -26.43
N TYR A 171 2.21 -3.52 -25.88
CA TYR A 171 2.68 -4.03 -24.59
C TYR A 171 3.35 -2.90 -23.83
N VAL A 172 3.31 -2.96 -22.50
CA VAL A 172 4.15 -2.15 -21.64
C VAL A 172 5.52 -2.82 -21.60
N LEU A 173 6.53 -2.17 -22.21
CA LEU A 173 7.91 -2.62 -22.19
C LEU A 173 8.57 -2.07 -20.92
N LYS A 174 9.04 -2.98 -20.08
CA LYS A 174 9.54 -2.64 -18.75
C LYS A 174 10.93 -3.22 -18.52
N GLU A 175 11.81 -2.39 -17.97
CA GLU A 175 13.13 -2.79 -17.46
C GLU A 175 12.99 -3.87 -16.38
N SER A 176 13.88 -4.85 -16.39
CA SER A 176 13.89 -5.87 -15.36
C SER A 176 14.53 -5.41 -14.07
N PHE A 177 14.15 -6.08 -12.99
CA PHE A 177 14.89 -6.06 -11.74
C PHE A 177 16.02 -7.09 -11.85
N ASP A 178 17.24 -6.61 -12.02
CA ASP A 178 18.49 -7.37 -12.16
C ASP A 178 19.68 -6.55 -11.65
N GLU A 179 20.89 -7.10 -11.78
CA GLU A 179 22.12 -6.39 -11.40
C GLU A 179 22.31 -5.06 -12.14
N ASP A 180 21.87 -4.94 -13.40
CA ASP A 180 22.01 -3.69 -14.17
C ASP A 180 21.07 -2.62 -13.60
N PHE A 181 19.83 -2.97 -13.25
CA PHE A 181 18.93 -2.10 -12.49
C PHE A 181 19.55 -1.67 -11.14
N LEU A 182 20.15 -2.60 -10.40
CA LEU A 182 20.76 -2.30 -9.10
C LEU A 182 21.95 -1.35 -9.27
N ARG A 183 22.84 -1.58 -10.24
CA ARG A 183 24.01 -0.73 -10.53
C ARG A 183 23.62 0.71 -10.82
N ARG A 184 22.58 0.93 -11.64
CA ARG A 184 22.14 2.29 -11.98
C ARG A 184 21.36 2.99 -10.86
N SER A 185 20.87 2.24 -9.87
CA SER A 185 19.94 2.76 -8.85
C SER A 185 20.58 2.94 -7.47
N PHE A 186 21.60 2.16 -7.15
CA PHE A 186 22.19 2.11 -5.80
C PHE A 186 23.71 2.15 -5.88
N ARG A 187 24.34 2.71 -4.83
CA ARG A 187 25.80 2.86 -4.72
C ARG A 187 26.54 1.53 -4.81
N ARG A 188 25.86 0.45 -4.43
CA ARG A 188 26.34 -0.92 -4.49
C ARG A 188 25.23 -1.78 -5.06
N ALA A 189 25.61 -2.74 -5.90
CA ALA A 189 24.69 -3.65 -6.58
C ALA A 189 24.81 -5.10 -6.07
N ASP A 190 25.70 -5.36 -5.11
CA ASP A 190 25.99 -6.70 -4.60
C ASP A 190 25.14 -7.11 -3.39
N GLY A 191 24.15 -6.30 -3.01
CA GLY A 191 23.11 -6.63 -2.04
C GLY A 191 22.15 -7.74 -2.50
N ASN A 192 21.22 -8.11 -1.61
CA ASN A 192 20.21 -9.13 -1.91
C ASN A 192 18.91 -8.48 -2.35
N LEU A 193 18.38 -8.87 -3.50
CA LEU A 193 17.08 -8.44 -4.01
C LEU A 193 16.06 -9.56 -3.90
N TYR A 194 14.91 -9.28 -3.31
CA TYR A 194 13.84 -10.26 -3.11
C TYR A 194 12.53 -9.82 -3.78
N ASP A 195 11.74 -10.81 -4.20
CA ASP A 195 10.45 -10.64 -4.89
C ASP A 195 9.31 -11.09 -3.98
N GLY A 196 8.44 -10.16 -3.58
CA GLY A 196 7.23 -10.43 -2.80
C GLY A 196 6.10 -10.93 -3.70
N GLN A 197 5.52 -12.08 -3.35
CA GLN A 197 4.34 -12.62 -4.02
C GLN A 197 3.04 -12.07 -3.40
N PRO A 198 1.88 -12.23 -4.07
CA PRO A 198 0.61 -11.74 -3.52
C PRO A 198 0.30 -12.33 -2.14
N ASN A 199 -0.11 -11.46 -1.21
CA ASN A 199 -0.42 -11.78 0.20
C ASN A 199 0.77 -12.39 0.96
N GLN A 200 2.01 -12.04 0.58
CA GLN A 200 3.21 -12.53 1.22
C GLN A 200 3.87 -11.42 2.03
N GLU A 201 4.10 -11.64 3.31
CA GLU A 201 4.87 -10.72 4.17
C GLU A 201 6.39 -10.97 4.06
N ILE A 202 7.22 -9.97 4.41
CA ILE A 202 8.68 -9.99 4.19
C ILE A 202 9.43 -11.18 4.83
N ASP A 203 8.88 -11.83 5.84
CA ASP A 203 9.50 -12.98 6.53
C ASP A 203 8.97 -14.34 6.08
N GLU A 204 8.09 -14.39 5.09
CA GLU A 204 7.46 -15.62 4.61
C GLU A 204 8.25 -16.29 3.46
N GLY A 205 9.58 -16.19 3.51
CA GLY A 205 10.47 -16.86 2.57
C GLY A 205 10.39 -16.29 1.14
N LEU A 206 10.60 -14.99 1.00
CA LEU A 206 10.62 -14.32 -0.31
C LEU A 206 11.69 -14.93 -1.23
N LYS A 207 11.36 -15.00 -2.51
CA LYS A 207 12.31 -15.47 -3.52
C LYS A 207 13.43 -14.44 -3.68
N ARG A 208 14.68 -14.85 -3.42
CA ARG A 208 15.86 -14.05 -3.73
C ARG A 208 16.12 -14.10 -5.24
N ASP A 209 15.90 -12.96 -5.91
CA ASP A 209 16.10 -12.79 -7.35
C ASP A 209 17.57 -12.47 -7.69
N GLU A 210 18.23 -11.62 -6.89
CA GLU A 210 19.64 -11.26 -7.08
C GLU A 210 20.39 -11.28 -5.74
N GLY A 211 21.72 -11.46 -5.79
CA GLY A 211 22.60 -11.46 -4.63
C GLY A 211 22.73 -12.82 -3.93
N HIS A 212 23.86 -12.99 -3.24
CA HIS A 212 24.23 -14.23 -2.53
C HIS A 212 24.81 -13.96 -1.13
N ARG A 213 24.57 -12.77 -0.57
CA ARG A 213 25.13 -12.38 0.73
C ARG A 213 24.33 -13.03 1.85
N GLY A 214 25.02 -13.63 2.81
CA GLY A 214 24.40 -14.23 3.99
C GLY A 214 23.35 -15.30 3.69
N ASP A 215 22.63 -15.68 4.74
CA ASP A 215 21.52 -16.62 4.65
C ASP A 215 20.30 -15.94 4.04
N ALA A 216 19.69 -16.57 3.04
CA ALA A 216 18.57 -15.99 2.31
C ALA A 216 17.39 -15.71 3.24
N GLY A 217 16.93 -14.46 3.26
CA GLY A 217 15.78 -14.01 4.06
C GLY A 217 16.06 -13.71 5.53
N ALA A 218 17.26 -13.99 6.05
CA ALA A 218 17.58 -13.75 7.46
C ALA A 218 17.45 -12.27 7.85
N ASP A 219 17.91 -11.36 6.99
CA ASP A 219 17.79 -9.90 7.20
C ASP A 219 16.32 -9.45 7.27
N LEU A 220 15.46 -10.05 6.44
CA LEU A 220 14.04 -9.73 6.39
C LEU A 220 13.29 -10.29 7.60
N ALA A 221 13.62 -11.51 8.03
CA ALA A 221 13.09 -12.09 9.26
C ALA A 221 13.47 -11.23 10.47
N ALA A 222 14.73 -10.77 10.54
CA ALA A 222 15.18 -9.88 11.62
C ALA A 222 14.43 -8.53 11.62
N LEU A 223 14.13 -7.95 10.45
CA LEU A 223 13.31 -6.74 10.36
C LEU A 223 11.86 -7.02 10.81
N ALA A 224 11.28 -8.14 10.39
CA ALA A 224 9.95 -8.52 10.81
C ALA A 224 9.89 -8.67 12.33
N ASP A 225 10.84 -9.39 12.94
CA ASP A 225 10.95 -9.54 14.40
C ASP A 225 11.12 -8.19 15.12
N ALA A 226 11.91 -7.27 14.55
CA ALA A 226 11.99 -5.89 15.05
C ALA A 226 10.60 -5.22 15.05
N CYS A 227 9.86 -5.29 13.94
CA CYS A 227 8.49 -4.78 13.85
C CYS A 227 7.52 -5.45 14.85
N ARG A 228 7.77 -6.70 15.25
CA ARG A 228 6.95 -7.43 16.24
C ARG A 228 7.39 -7.25 17.69
N THR A 229 8.50 -6.57 17.94
CA THR A 229 9.04 -6.34 19.30
C THR A 229 8.05 -5.55 20.16
N VAL A 230 7.82 -6.01 21.40
CA VAL A 230 6.80 -5.44 22.30
C VAL A 230 7.27 -4.13 22.92
N ASP A 231 8.49 -4.11 23.45
CA ASP A 231 9.08 -2.90 24.03
C ASP A 231 9.24 -1.82 22.96
N ASP A 232 8.74 -0.64 23.25
CA ASP A 232 8.56 0.41 22.26
C ASP A 232 9.90 1.07 21.86
N ALA A 233 10.79 1.26 22.84
CA ALA A 233 12.11 1.85 22.62
C ALA A 233 13.04 0.86 21.92
N GLU A 234 13.03 -0.41 22.33
CA GLU A 234 13.75 -1.49 21.67
C GLU A 234 13.27 -1.68 20.23
N ARG A 235 11.95 -1.73 20.01
CA ARG A 235 11.35 -1.82 18.66
C ARG A 235 11.87 -0.72 17.74
N VAL A 236 11.90 0.54 18.18
CA VAL A 236 12.42 1.64 17.36
C VAL A 236 13.89 1.49 17.04
N ALA A 237 14.72 1.15 18.04
CA ALA A 237 16.14 0.97 17.81
C ALA A 237 16.42 -0.17 16.82
N LEU A 238 15.70 -1.28 16.94
CA LEU A 238 15.85 -2.43 16.05
C LEU A 238 15.36 -2.15 14.63
N ILE A 239 14.25 -1.43 14.46
CA ILE A 239 13.75 -1.00 13.15
C ILE A 239 14.73 -0.02 12.51
N ASP A 240 15.21 0.99 13.24
CA ASP A 240 16.17 1.94 12.68
C ASP A 240 17.44 1.22 12.21
N GLU A 241 17.98 0.26 12.96
CA GLU A 241 19.15 -0.49 12.50
C GLU A 241 18.93 -1.24 11.16
N ARG A 242 17.70 -1.66 10.86
CA ARG A 242 17.38 -2.62 9.79
C ARG A 242 16.64 -2.01 8.59
N LEU A 243 15.94 -0.90 8.76
CA LEU A 243 15.12 -0.27 7.73
C LEU A 243 15.68 1.11 7.38
N ASP A 244 15.71 1.41 6.09
CA ASP A 244 15.88 2.80 5.65
C ASP A 244 14.52 3.50 5.79
N ILE A 245 14.28 4.09 6.97
CA ILE A 245 12.98 4.66 7.35
C ILE A 245 12.57 5.79 6.41
N GLU A 246 13.47 6.69 6.02
CA GLU A 246 13.16 7.80 5.09
C GLU A 246 12.80 7.29 3.70
N TRP A 247 13.52 6.26 3.22
CA TRP A 247 13.17 5.58 1.97
C TRP A 247 11.79 4.93 2.05
N PHE A 248 11.52 4.21 3.14
CA PHE A 248 10.25 3.53 3.35
C PHE A 248 9.07 4.50 3.47
N ILE A 249 9.23 5.60 4.20
CA ILE A 249 8.22 6.68 4.29
C ILE A 249 7.91 7.24 2.90
N THR A 250 8.93 7.50 2.09
CA THR A 250 8.73 7.98 0.72
C THR A 250 8.02 6.93 -0.15
N PHE A 251 8.41 5.66 -0.04
CA PHE A 251 7.76 4.55 -0.74
C PHE A 251 6.26 4.46 -0.39
N ALA A 252 5.94 4.43 0.92
CA ALA A 252 4.57 4.37 1.41
C ALA A 252 3.75 5.59 0.98
N ALA A 253 4.34 6.79 1.03
CA ALA A 253 3.66 8.02 0.60
C ALA A 253 3.31 7.97 -0.88
N VAL A 254 4.21 7.50 -1.74
CA VAL A 254 3.93 7.38 -3.18
C VAL A 254 2.87 6.30 -3.46
N GLU A 255 2.89 5.15 -2.78
CA GLU A 255 1.81 4.14 -2.90
C GLU A 255 0.45 4.73 -2.52
N ALA A 256 0.37 5.45 -1.39
CA ALA A 256 -0.86 6.09 -0.94
C ALA A 256 -1.33 7.17 -1.93
N LEU A 257 -0.46 8.08 -2.36
CA LEU A 257 -0.79 9.15 -3.31
C LEU A 257 -1.30 8.60 -4.65
N LEU A 258 -0.69 7.52 -5.14
CA LEU A 258 -1.11 6.80 -6.35
C LEU A 258 -2.41 6.01 -6.18
N ASN A 259 -2.86 5.75 -4.95
CA ASN A 259 -3.81 4.69 -4.65
C ASN A 259 -3.37 3.37 -5.32
N HIS A 260 -2.16 2.91 -4.97
CA HIS A 260 -1.70 1.57 -5.32
C HIS A 260 -2.35 0.55 -4.39
N TRP A 261 -3.64 0.31 -4.59
CA TRP A 261 -4.46 -0.50 -3.68
C TRP A 261 -3.99 -1.96 -3.59
N ASP A 262 -3.32 -2.46 -4.63
CA ASP A 262 -2.74 -3.80 -4.73
C ASP A 262 -1.22 -3.77 -4.45
N GLY A 263 -0.72 -2.70 -3.82
CA GLY A 263 0.68 -2.51 -3.42
C GLY A 263 1.00 -3.12 -2.06
N TYR A 264 2.22 -2.89 -1.56
CA TYR A 264 2.65 -3.49 -0.29
C TYR A 264 1.81 -2.98 0.87
N CYS A 265 1.70 -1.65 1.01
CA CYS A 265 1.09 -1.04 2.19
C CYS A 265 -0.38 -1.46 2.36
N SER A 266 -1.11 -1.65 1.26
CA SER A 266 -2.55 -1.93 1.24
C SER A 266 -2.89 -3.42 1.16
N ALA A 267 -2.14 -4.23 0.40
CA ALA A 267 -2.51 -5.61 0.09
C ALA A 267 -1.36 -6.62 0.19
N GLN A 268 -0.18 -6.21 0.68
CA GLN A 268 1.02 -7.08 0.77
C GLN A 268 1.33 -7.76 -0.58
N ASN A 269 1.24 -6.98 -1.66
CA ASN A 269 1.46 -7.45 -3.02
C ASN A 269 2.30 -6.43 -3.82
N ASN A 270 2.76 -6.81 -5.01
CA ASN A 270 3.42 -5.93 -5.97
C ASN A 270 4.59 -5.10 -5.39
N TYR A 271 5.46 -5.77 -4.63
CA TYR A 271 6.63 -5.13 -4.03
C TYR A 271 7.88 -5.98 -4.16
N ARG A 272 9.03 -5.30 -4.06
CA ARG A 272 10.34 -5.91 -3.93
C ARG A 272 11.08 -5.28 -2.79
N VAL A 273 12.05 -6.00 -2.23
CA VAL A 273 12.92 -5.48 -1.19
C VAL A 273 14.39 -5.69 -1.55
N TYR A 274 15.18 -4.63 -1.41
CA TYR A 274 16.62 -4.66 -1.58
C TYR A 274 17.29 -4.46 -0.22
N VAL A 275 18.13 -5.42 0.19
CA VAL A 275 19.01 -5.27 1.34
C VAL A 275 20.26 -4.55 0.85
N ASP A 276 20.33 -3.24 1.10
CA ASP A 276 21.27 -2.34 0.44
C ASP A 276 22.59 -2.18 1.23
N PRO A 277 23.71 -2.80 0.79
CA PRO A 277 25.02 -2.59 1.42
C PRO A 277 25.52 -1.16 1.33
N GLY A 278 25.06 -0.37 0.35
CA GLY A 278 25.35 1.05 0.25
C GLY A 278 24.68 1.88 1.36
N ALA A 279 23.67 1.32 2.02
CA ALA A 279 22.93 1.90 3.14
C ALA A 279 23.16 1.13 4.46
N GLY A 280 24.27 0.39 4.58
CA GLY A 280 24.59 -0.37 5.79
C GLY A 280 23.70 -1.60 6.00
N ASP A 281 23.31 -2.26 4.91
CA ASP A 281 22.42 -3.42 4.88
C ASP A 281 20.99 -3.13 5.34
N ARG A 282 20.60 -1.85 5.37
CA ARG A 282 19.21 -1.46 5.58
C ARG A 282 18.34 -1.90 4.41
N VAL A 283 17.13 -2.35 4.74
CA VAL A 283 16.10 -2.79 3.79
C VAL A 283 15.47 -1.58 3.11
N ARG A 284 15.31 -1.64 1.78
CA ARG A 284 14.64 -0.65 0.94
C ARG A 284 13.55 -1.30 0.10
N PHE A 285 12.34 -0.77 0.17
CA PHE A 285 11.19 -1.23 -0.61
C PHE A 285 11.18 -0.60 -2.00
N LEU A 286 10.77 -1.38 -3.00
CA LEU A 286 10.72 -0.98 -4.41
C LEU A 286 9.36 -1.34 -5.01
N PRO A 287 8.77 -0.46 -5.82
CA PRO A 287 7.44 -0.68 -6.38
C PRO A 287 7.46 -1.72 -7.50
N HIS A 288 6.44 -2.57 -7.52
CA HIS A 288 6.13 -3.48 -8.62
C HIS A 288 4.62 -3.40 -8.97
N GLY A 289 4.15 -4.24 -9.91
CA GLY A 289 2.83 -4.26 -10.55
C GLY A 289 1.97 -3.00 -10.44
N MET A 290 2.34 -1.92 -11.14
CA MET A 290 1.64 -0.63 -11.04
C MET A 290 0.57 -0.43 -12.13
N ASP A 291 0.01 -1.50 -12.68
CA ASP A 291 -1.09 -1.42 -13.64
C ASP A 291 -2.43 -1.12 -12.96
N GLN A 292 -2.55 -1.29 -11.64
CA GLN A 292 -3.79 -1.03 -10.88
C GLN A 292 -3.72 0.21 -9.96
N ILE A 293 -2.89 1.20 -10.29
CA ILE A 293 -2.88 2.51 -9.60
C ILE A 293 -4.01 3.42 -10.10
N PHE A 294 -4.35 4.45 -9.33
CA PHE A 294 -5.49 5.34 -9.59
C PHE A 294 -6.80 4.54 -9.77
N ALA A 295 -7.07 3.61 -8.85
CA ALA A 295 -8.30 2.81 -8.86
C ALA A 295 -9.46 3.55 -8.17
N ASP A 296 -9.15 4.29 -7.11
CA ASP A 296 -10.09 5.10 -6.34
C ASP A 296 -9.49 6.49 -6.03
N ALA A 297 -10.13 7.53 -6.56
CA ALA A 297 -9.74 8.91 -6.33
C ALA A 297 -9.90 9.36 -4.87
N GLY A 298 -10.86 8.80 -4.14
CA GLY A 298 -11.26 9.20 -2.79
C GLY A 298 -10.53 8.45 -1.66
N SER A 299 -9.75 7.41 -1.98
CA SER A 299 -9.05 6.59 -1.00
C SER A 299 -8.21 7.42 -0.01
N GLY A 300 -8.33 7.13 1.28
CA GLY A 300 -7.64 7.87 2.34
C GLY A 300 -6.13 7.65 2.34
N ILE A 301 -5.33 8.73 2.40
CA ILE A 301 -3.85 8.66 2.43
C ILE A 301 -3.26 8.56 3.83
N PHE A 302 -4.10 8.68 4.86
CA PHE A 302 -3.71 8.63 6.27
C PHE A 302 -4.30 7.42 6.99
N GLU A 303 -4.91 6.48 6.28
CA GLU A 303 -5.46 5.27 6.89
C GLU A 303 -4.33 4.33 7.34
N PRO A 304 -4.46 3.69 8.52
CA PRO A 304 -3.45 2.76 9.01
C PRO A 304 -3.30 1.54 8.09
N PRO A 305 -2.11 1.30 7.50
CA PRO A 305 -1.91 0.22 6.53
C PRO A 305 -1.92 -1.17 7.20
N PRO A 306 -2.41 -2.22 6.53
CA PRO A 306 -2.40 -3.58 7.06
C PRO A 306 -1.03 -4.28 7.08
N ALA A 307 -0.10 -3.92 6.19
CA ALA A 307 1.19 -4.59 6.07
C ALA A 307 2.11 -4.37 7.28
N LEU A 308 2.91 -5.37 7.66
CA LEU A 308 3.67 -5.39 8.92
C LEU A 308 4.59 -4.17 9.09
N VAL A 309 5.46 -3.93 8.10
CA VAL A 309 6.44 -2.84 8.17
C VAL A 309 5.73 -1.50 8.06
N ALA A 310 4.74 -1.39 7.16
CA ALA A 310 3.95 -0.18 6.97
C ALA A 310 3.25 0.23 8.26
N MET A 311 2.65 -0.74 8.96
CA MET A 311 2.00 -0.53 10.24
C MET A 311 3.01 -0.14 11.32
N ALA A 312 4.11 -0.89 11.45
CA ALA A 312 5.13 -0.61 12.46
C ALA A 312 5.75 0.79 12.31
N VAL A 313 5.83 1.31 11.07
CA VAL A 313 6.34 2.65 10.80
C VAL A 313 5.25 3.72 10.99
N LEU A 314 4.08 3.56 10.37
CA LEU A 314 3.04 4.61 10.35
C LEU A 314 2.17 4.67 11.61
N ASP A 315 2.30 3.72 12.54
CA ASP A 315 1.70 3.78 13.88
C ASP A 315 2.56 4.59 14.89
N ARG A 316 3.77 5.04 14.50
CA ARG A 316 4.66 5.84 15.37
C ARG A 316 4.49 7.33 15.09
N VAL A 317 4.32 8.13 16.14
CA VAL A 317 4.05 9.57 16.02
C VAL A 317 5.12 10.27 15.20
N GLU A 318 6.40 10.04 15.51
CA GLU A 318 7.53 10.73 14.88
C GLU A 318 7.62 10.43 13.38
N TRP A 319 7.53 9.16 13.01
CA TRP A 319 7.61 8.73 11.61
C TRP A 319 6.36 9.05 10.82
N ARG A 320 5.19 9.06 11.47
CA ARG A 320 3.93 9.45 10.86
C ARG A 320 3.88 10.97 10.59
N SER A 321 4.37 11.79 11.51
CA SER A 321 4.56 13.23 11.25
C SER A 321 5.49 13.45 10.06
N ARG A 322 6.60 12.72 10.00
CA ARG A 322 7.51 12.77 8.84
C ARG A 322 6.85 12.28 7.55
N TYR A 323 6.00 11.27 7.60
CA TYR A 323 5.20 10.81 6.47
C TYR A 323 4.25 11.89 5.95
N ARG A 324 3.57 12.63 6.83
CA ARG A 324 2.72 13.77 6.44
C ARG A 324 3.51 14.86 5.75
N GLU A 325 4.64 15.27 6.33
CA GLU A 325 5.56 16.23 5.69
C GLU A 325 5.99 15.72 4.30
N ARG A 326 6.29 14.43 4.19
CA ARG A 326 6.69 13.83 2.91
C ARG A 326 5.55 13.82 1.89
N VAL A 327 4.31 13.56 2.31
CA VAL A 327 3.12 13.66 1.47
C VAL A 327 2.98 15.08 0.92
N GLU A 328 3.08 16.10 1.78
CA GLU A 328 3.02 17.52 1.39
C GLU A 328 4.14 17.89 0.39
N GLU A 329 5.37 17.44 0.63
CA GLU A 329 6.51 17.64 -0.26
C GLU A 329 6.28 17.03 -1.66
N LEU A 330 5.56 15.90 -1.73
CA LEU A 330 5.31 15.16 -2.96
C LEU A 330 4.08 15.66 -3.72
N LEU A 331 3.10 16.29 -3.08
CA LEU A 331 1.89 16.79 -3.74
C LEU A 331 2.13 17.53 -5.07
N PRO A 332 3.15 18.40 -5.22
CA PRO A 332 3.39 19.11 -6.47
C PRO A 332 3.63 18.21 -7.68
N ILE A 333 4.17 16.99 -7.52
CA ILE A 333 4.37 16.06 -8.65
C ILE A 333 3.11 15.25 -9.00
N PHE A 334 2.09 15.28 -8.14
CA PHE A 334 0.77 14.66 -8.32
C PHE A 334 -0.30 15.63 -8.84
N ALA A 335 0.07 16.89 -9.09
CA ALA A 335 -0.86 17.90 -9.56
C ALA A 335 -1.45 17.55 -10.94
N ALA A 336 -2.77 17.71 -11.10
CA ALA A 336 -3.47 17.38 -12.34
C ALA A 336 -2.96 18.15 -13.56
N ASP A 337 -2.55 19.41 -13.37
CA ASP A 337 -1.96 20.27 -14.42
C ASP A 337 -0.59 19.78 -14.91
N ARG A 338 0.02 18.79 -14.24
CA ARG A 338 1.22 18.09 -14.68
C ARG A 338 0.93 16.70 -15.22
N LEU A 339 0.08 15.95 -14.54
CA LEU A 339 -0.21 14.56 -14.89
C LEU A 339 -1.08 14.43 -16.14
N VAL A 340 -2.10 15.28 -16.30
CA VAL A 340 -2.98 15.22 -17.48
C VAL A 340 -2.19 15.49 -18.77
N PRO A 341 -1.36 16.55 -18.88
CA PRO A 341 -0.52 16.73 -20.07
C PRO A 341 0.43 15.56 -20.35
N ARG A 342 0.95 14.89 -19.31
CA ARG A 342 1.80 13.70 -19.47
C ARG A 342 1.02 12.50 -20.01
N ILE A 343 -0.22 12.32 -19.56
CA ILE A 343 -1.16 11.33 -20.09
C ILE A 343 -1.44 11.63 -21.57
N ASP A 344 -1.77 12.87 -21.89
CA ASP A 344 -2.10 13.31 -23.26
C ASP A 344 -0.95 13.07 -24.22
N GLN A 345 0.25 13.50 -23.85
CA GLN A 345 1.46 13.28 -24.64
C GLN A 345 1.72 11.79 -24.91
N THR A 346 1.47 10.94 -23.90
CA THR A 346 1.67 9.50 -24.07
C THR A 346 0.59 8.90 -24.96
N ALA A 347 -0.67 9.31 -24.80
CA ALA A 347 -1.78 8.87 -25.62
C ALA A 347 -1.58 9.26 -27.09
N GLU A 348 -1.18 10.51 -27.35
CA GLU A 348 -0.83 10.99 -28.71
C GLU A 348 0.28 10.16 -29.35
N ARG A 349 1.30 9.76 -28.57
CA ARG A 349 2.38 8.90 -29.06
C ARG A 349 1.88 7.50 -29.46
N LEU A 350 0.90 6.94 -28.76
CA LEU A 350 0.39 5.59 -29.01
C LEU A 350 -0.75 5.54 -30.04
N SER A 351 -1.48 6.65 -30.23
CA SER A 351 -2.64 6.74 -31.13
C SER A 351 -2.40 6.24 -32.56
N PRO A 352 -1.29 6.55 -33.25
CA PRO A 352 -1.04 6.03 -34.60
C PRO A 352 -0.97 4.51 -34.65
N ILE A 353 -0.37 3.89 -33.62
CA ILE A 353 -0.21 2.45 -33.54
C ILE A 353 -1.54 1.77 -33.26
N LEU A 354 -2.36 2.37 -32.40
CA LEU A 354 -3.71 1.88 -32.13
C LEU A 354 -4.64 2.03 -33.34
N THR A 355 -4.47 3.09 -34.14
CA THR A 355 -5.17 3.24 -35.41
C THR A 355 -4.81 2.10 -36.36
N GLU A 356 -3.52 1.74 -36.46
CA GLU A 356 -3.08 0.58 -37.24
C GLU A 356 -3.60 -0.77 -36.69
N MET A 357 -3.92 -0.85 -35.39
CA MET A 357 -4.53 -2.04 -34.76
C MET A 357 -6.04 -2.13 -35.00
N GLY A 358 -6.66 -1.10 -35.56
CA GLY A 358 -8.08 -1.05 -35.89
C GLY A 358 -8.93 -0.21 -34.92
N PRO A 359 -10.15 0.16 -35.35
CA PRO A 359 -11.01 1.10 -34.64
C PRO A 359 -11.36 0.65 -33.22
N ASP A 360 -11.67 -0.63 -33.01
CA ASP A 360 -12.04 -1.17 -31.69
C ASP A 360 -10.90 -1.08 -30.66
N SER A 361 -9.65 -1.17 -31.12
CA SER A 361 -8.47 -1.01 -30.25
C SER A 361 -8.28 0.45 -29.84
N LEU A 362 -8.44 1.37 -30.80
CA LEU A 362 -8.34 2.80 -30.56
C LEU A 362 -9.48 3.31 -29.65
N GLU A 363 -10.71 2.84 -29.85
CA GLU A 363 -11.87 3.24 -29.04
C GLU A 363 -11.70 2.82 -27.58
N ARG A 364 -11.37 1.55 -27.32
CA ARG A 364 -11.13 1.03 -25.96
C ARG A 364 -10.02 1.81 -25.25
N PHE A 365 -8.90 2.01 -25.94
CA PHE A 365 -7.78 2.80 -25.39
C PHE A 365 -8.21 4.24 -25.07
N THR A 366 -8.90 4.92 -25.99
CA THR A 366 -9.32 6.31 -25.80
C THR A 366 -10.24 6.43 -24.58
N LYS A 367 -11.22 5.53 -24.46
CA LYS A 367 -12.10 5.46 -23.29
C LYS A 367 -11.33 5.23 -21.99
N ALA A 368 -10.36 4.30 -21.99
CA ALA A 368 -9.55 4.03 -20.81
C ALA A 368 -8.64 5.20 -20.42
N VAL A 369 -8.10 5.94 -21.40
CA VAL A 369 -7.34 7.19 -21.17
C VAL A 369 -8.24 8.28 -20.59
N ASP A 370 -9.47 8.44 -21.09
CA ASP A 370 -10.42 9.42 -20.54
C ASP A 370 -10.83 9.09 -19.10
N THR A 371 -11.02 7.81 -18.78
CA THR A 371 -11.23 7.36 -17.40
C THR A 371 -10.01 7.69 -16.54
N LEU A 372 -8.79 7.37 -16.98
CA LEU A 372 -7.57 7.68 -16.23
C LEU A 372 -7.40 9.19 -16.00
N ARG A 373 -7.65 10.04 -17.01
CA ARG A 373 -7.64 11.51 -16.87
C ARG A 373 -8.60 11.98 -15.77
N THR A 374 -9.83 11.49 -15.82
CA THR A 374 -10.89 11.84 -14.86
C THR A 374 -10.45 11.48 -13.44
N VAL A 375 -10.02 10.23 -13.22
CA VAL A 375 -9.57 9.77 -11.90
C VAL A 375 -8.35 10.55 -11.41
N VAL A 376 -7.40 10.90 -12.28
CA VAL A 376 -6.23 11.70 -11.90
C VAL A 376 -6.62 13.12 -11.46
N VAL A 377 -7.57 13.76 -12.16
CA VAL A 377 -8.09 15.08 -11.79
C VAL A 377 -8.80 15.01 -10.43
N GLU A 378 -9.69 14.03 -10.26
CA GLU A 378 -10.43 13.82 -9.01
C GLU A 378 -9.47 13.48 -7.86
N ARG A 379 -8.46 12.63 -8.11
CA ARG A 379 -7.45 12.25 -7.13
C ARG A 379 -6.66 13.48 -6.69
N ALA A 380 -6.17 14.30 -7.62
CA ALA A 380 -5.42 15.51 -7.27
C ALA A 380 -6.25 16.50 -6.42
N ALA A 381 -7.55 16.62 -6.68
CA ALA A 381 -8.45 17.43 -5.86
C ALA A 381 -8.64 16.84 -4.45
N ASN A 382 -8.92 15.53 -4.37
CA ASN A 382 -9.07 14.81 -3.09
C ASN A 382 -7.81 14.87 -2.24
N LEU A 383 -6.63 14.68 -2.85
CA LEU A 383 -5.35 14.74 -2.13
C LEU A 383 -5.13 16.09 -1.45
N LYS A 384 -5.51 17.18 -2.12
CA LYS A 384 -5.42 18.52 -1.54
C LYS A 384 -6.33 18.67 -0.32
N GLU A 385 -7.58 18.22 -0.45
CA GLU A 385 -8.55 18.24 0.66
C GLU A 385 -8.08 17.40 1.85
N GLN A 386 -7.57 16.19 1.60
CA GLN A 386 -7.11 15.29 2.66
C GLN A 386 -5.86 15.81 3.39
N VAL A 387 -4.95 16.48 2.69
CA VAL A 387 -3.76 17.09 3.32
C VAL A 387 -4.13 18.30 4.17
N ASP A 388 -5.12 19.08 3.74
CA ASP A 388 -5.65 20.22 4.51
C ASP A 388 -6.50 19.76 5.71
N ALA A 389 -6.98 18.50 5.72
CA ALA A 389 -7.77 17.94 6.81
C ALA A 389 -6.92 17.62 8.05
N ALA A 390 -7.55 17.79 9.23
CA ALA A 390 -6.94 17.40 10.49
C ALA A 390 -6.67 15.88 10.53
N GLU A 391 -5.52 15.50 11.07
CA GLU A 391 -5.15 14.10 11.23
C GLU A 391 -6.16 13.39 12.16
N PRO A 392 -6.70 12.21 11.79
CA PRO A 392 -7.30 11.35 12.79
C PRO A 392 -6.25 11.01 13.85
N PRO A 393 -6.60 10.99 15.15
CA PRO A 393 -5.65 10.74 16.22
C PRO A 393 -4.91 9.41 16.03
N ILE A 394 -3.68 9.37 16.50
CA ILE A 394 -2.81 8.20 16.36
C ILE A 394 -3.22 7.17 17.40
N TRP A 395 -3.57 5.96 16.95
CA TRP A 395 -3.95 4.86 17.81
C TRP A 395 -2.79 3.89 17.95
N PRO A 396 -2.26 3.69 19.15
CA PRO A 396 -1.11 2.84 19.33
C PRO A 396 -1.45 1.37 19.10
N THR A 397 -0.41 0.67 18.66
CA THR A 397 -0.27 -0.69 18.13
C THR A 397 -0.75 -1.82 19.06
N ARG A 398 -1.31 -1.51 20.24
CA ARG A 398 -1.64 -2.50 21.28
C ARG A 398 -2.74 -3.48 20.86
N LEU A 399 -3.69 -3.06 20.01
CA LEU A 399 -4.65 -3.98 19.39
C LEU A 399 -3.93 -5.16 18.71
N GLN A 400 -2.89 -4.89 17.92
CA GLN A 400 -2.22 -5.93 17.15
C GLN A 400 -1.41 -6.87 18.07
N ALA A 401 -0.72 -6.31 19.06
CA ALA A 401 -0.01 -7.11 20.06
C ALA A 401 -0.98 -8.00 20.85
N ALA A 402 -2.14 -7.46 21.25
CA ALA A 402 -3.19 -8.20 21.93
C ALA A 402 -3.73 -9.33 21.05
N VAL A 403 -4.06 -9.06 19.78
CA VAL A 403 -4.55 -10.10 18.85
C VAL A 403 -3.52 -11.19 18.60
N ARG A 404 -2.23 -10.85 18.45
CA ARG A 404 -1.16 -11.87 18.34
C ARG A 404 -1.10 -12.76 19.57
N ALA A 405 -1.16 -12.17 20.76
CA ALA A 405 -1.18 -12.93 22.01
C ALA A 405 -2.44 -13.82 22.12
N PHE A 406 -3.59 -13.36 21.63
CA PHE A 406 -4.81 -14.16 21.61
C PHE A 406 -4.69 -15.33 20.64
N ASN A 407 -4.25 -15.07 19.41
CA ASN A 407 -4.04 -16.09 18.38
C ASN A 407 -3.04 -17.16 18.83
N ALA A 408 -1.94 -16.75 19.46
CA ALA A 408 -0.91 -17.68 19.94
C ALA A 408 -1.37 -18.55 21.12
N ALA A 409 -2.36 -18.08 21.88
CA ALA A 409 -2.93 -18.77 23.03
C ALA A 409 -4.21 -19.55 22.71
N ASP A 410 -4.63 -19.56 21.45
CA ASP A 410 -5.89 -20.16 21.00
C ASP A 410 -5.64 -21.43 20.20
N ASP A 411 -6.20 -22.54 20.67
CA ASP A 411 -6.30 -23.78 19.90
C ASP A 411 -7.41 -23.63 18.86
N GLU A 412 -7.04 -23.07 17.70
CA GLU A 412 -7.97 -22.75 16.63
C GLU A 412 -8.76 -23.97 16.14
N THR A 413 -10.09 -23.85 16.11
CA THR A 413 -10.97 -24.88 15.55
C THR A 413 -11.06 -24.73 14.03
N GLU A 414 -10.97 -25.84 13.29
CA GLU A 414 -11.18 -25.84 11.84
C GLU A 414 -12.61 -25.40 11.47
N GLY A 415 -12.75 -24.64 10.39
CA GLY A 415 -14.05 -24.23 9.84
C GLY A 415 -14.67 -22.97 10.47
N LEU A 416 -13.90 -22.20 11.25
CA LEU A 416 -14.38 -20.90 11.75
C LEU A 416 -14.65 -19.91 10.60
N PRO A 417 -15.74 -19.12 10.67
CA PRO A 417 -16.07 -18.08 9.69
C PRO A 417 -14.96 -17.05 9.47
N ILE A 418 -14.31 -16.61 10.56
CA ILE A 418 -13.17 -15.70 10.53
C ILE A 418 -12.05 -16.31 11.40
N PRO A 419 -11.00 -16.89 10.79
CA PRO A 419 -9.92 -17.54 11.54
C PRO A 419 -9.00 -16.54 12.29
N ASN A 420 -7.98 -17.05 12.98
CA ASN A 420 -6.97 -16.32 13.75
C ASN A 420 -6.12 -15.46 12.82
N SER A 421 -5.71 -15.99 11.66
CA SER A 421 -4.88 -15.26 10.68
C SER A 421 -5.45 -13.86 10.31
N PRO A 422 -6.72 -13.71 9.88
CA PRO A 422 -7.30 -12.39 9.59
C PRO A 422 -7.83 -11.63 10.82
N ALA A 423 -7.65 -12.14 12.04
CA ALA A 423 -8.29 -11.56 13.24
C ALA A 423 -7.91 -10.10 13.50
N ALA A 424 -6.63 -9.75 13.31
CA ALA A 424 -6.18 -8.38 13.53
C ALA A 424 -6.82 -7.42 12.52
N ASN A 425 -6.93 -7.87 11.27
CA ASN A 425 -7.57 -7.12 10.21
C ASN A 425 -9.06 -6.90 10.48
N PHE A 426 -9.76 -7.96 10.91
CA PHE A 426 -11.18 -7.87 11.28
C PHE A 426 -11.40 -6.83 12.39
N LEU A 427 -10.67 -6.94 13.51
CA LEU A 427 -10.84 -6.01 14.63
C LEU A 427 -10.49 -4.57 14.23
N ARG A 428 -9.45 -4.39 13.42
CA ARG A 428 -9.06 -3.07 12.91
C ARG A 428 -10.21 -2.41 12.12
N HIS A 429 -10.91 -3.14 11.27
CA HIS A 429 -11.94 -2.56 10.39
C HIS A 429 -13.32 -2.46 11.01
N HIS A 430 -13.62 -3.29 12.01
CA HIS A 430 -15.01 -3.49 12.45
C HIS A 430 -15.25 -3.21 13.93
N VAL A 431 -14.30 -2.62 14.66
CA VAL A 431 -14.42 -2.43 16.11
C VAL A 431 -13.95 -1.03 16.51
N PRO A 432 -14.60 -0.36 17.47
CA PRO A 432 -14.06 0.87 18.05
C PRO A 432 -12.70 0.62 18.69
N TRP A 433 -11.73 1.50 18.45
CA TRP A 433 -10.38 1.29 18.97
C TRP A 433 -10.27 1.92 20.34
N PHE A 434 -9.97 1.14 21.38
CA PHE A 434 -9.90 1.64 22.74
C PHE A 434 -8.50 1.42 23.31
N GLU A 435 -7.95 2.44 23.96
CA GLU A 435 -6.74 2.30 24.74
C GLU A 435 -6.82 3.07 26.07
N CYS A 436 -6.08 2.56 27.06
CA CYS A 436 -5.95 3.20 28.36
C CYS A 436 -4.67 2.77 29.09
N PRO A 437 -4.29 3.43 30.20
CA PRO A 437 -3.16 3.02 31.03
C PRO A 437 -3.31 1.61 31.63
N ASP A 438 -4.53 1.07 31.71
CA ASP A 438 -4.81 -0.26 32.23
C ASP A 438 -4.74 -1.32 31.10
N ALA A 439 -3.56 -1.90 30.93
CA ALA A 439 -3.29 -2.90 29.90
C ALA A 439 -4.16 -4.18 30.04
N GLU A 440 -4.64 -4.50 31.25
CA GLU A 440 -5.52 -5.65 31.45
C GLU A 440 -6.93 -5.36 30.95
N LEU A 441 -7.47 -4.18 31.30
CA LEU A 441 -8.78 -3.72 30.81
C LEU A 441 -8.80 -3.60 29.28
N GLU A 442 -7.76 -3.02 28.69
CA GLU A 442 -7.63 -2.88 27.25
C GLU A 442 -7.56 -4.25 26.54
N ARG A 443 -6.79 -5.18 27.11
CA ARG A 443 -6.70 -6.55 26.61
C ARG A 443 -8.04 -7.28 26.69
N ASP A 444 -8.78 -7.12 27.78
CA ASP A 444 -10.10 -7.73 27.95
C ASP A 444 -11.14 -7.13 26.98
N TYR A 445 -11.06 -5.82 26.72
CA TYR A 445 -11.86 -5.15 25.69
C TYR A 445 -11.64 -5.81 24.32
N TYR A 446 -10.40 -5.92 23.85
CA TYR A 446 -10.10 -6.51 22.55
C TYR A 446 -10.35 -8.02 22.49
N ARG A 447 -10.13 -8.75 23.60
CA ARG A 447 -10.39 -10.20 23.67
C ARG A 447 -11.86 -10.52 23.39
N ARG A 448 -12.79 -9.67 23.85
CA ARG A 448 -14.22 -9.82 23.61
C ARG A 448 -14.57 -9.74 22.13
N TRP A 449 -14.09 -8.70 21.45
CA TRP A 449 -14.27 -8.53 20.01
C TRP A 449 -13.58 -9.61 19.19
N TRP A 450 -12.38 -9.98 19.61
CA TRP A 450 -11.65 -11.09 19.03
C TRP A 450 -12.46 -12.38 19.13
N ARG A 451 -13.07 -12.71 20.27
CA ARG A 451 -13.96 -13.88 20.37
C ARG A 451 -15.21 -13.75 19.50
N LEU A 452 -15.84 -12.57 19.44
CA LEU A 452 -17.04 -12.33 18.65
C LEU A 452 -16.84 -12.65 17.16
N ARG A 453 -15.67 -12.32 16.58
CA ARG A 453 -15.37 -12.54 15.16
C ARG A 453 -15.61 -13.99 14.71
N LYS A 454 -15.38 -14.96 15.61
CA LYS A 454 -15.51 -16.40 15.35
C LYS A 454 -16.96 -16.81 15.04
N HIS A 455 -17.89 -15.90 15.27
CA HIS A 455 -19.32 -16.07 15.09
C HIS A 455 -19.89 -15.21 13.96
N VAL A 456 -19.04 -14.49 13.21
CA VAL A 456 -19.46 -13.58 12.13
C VAL A 456 -19.39 -14.32 10.79
N HIS A 457 -20.55 -14.62 10.21
CA HIS A 457 -20.70 -15.30 8.93
C HIS A 457 -21.04 -14.31 7.82
N HIS A 458 -20.42 -14.43 6.65
CA HIS A 458 -20.83 -13.66 5.47
C HIS A 458 -22.05 -14.32 4.79
N THR A 459 -23.05 -13.50 4.43
CA THR A 459 -24.21 -13.89 3.63
C THR A 459 -24.42 -12.92 2.48
N ASP A 460 -25.29 -13.28 1.53
CA ASP A 460 -25.63 -12.43 0.38
C ASP A 460 -26.27 -11.09 0.80
N GLU A 461 -26.88 -11.04 1.99
CA GLU A 461 -27.47 -9.83 2.57
C GLU A 461 -26.49 -9.06 3.49
N GLY A 462 -25.25 -9.54 3.57
CA GLY A 462 -24.20 -8.99 4.43
C GLY A 462 -23.81 -9.91 5.58
N PRO A 463 -22.95 -9.44 6.48
CA PRO A 463 -22.46 -10.22 7.61
C PRO A 463 -23.54 -10.45 8.66
N VAL A 464 -23.56 -11.63 9.28
CA VAL A 464 -24.51 -12.01 10.34
C VAL A 464 -23.80 -12.76 11.45
N VAL A 465 -24.20 -12.51 12.70
CA VAL A 465 -23.66 -13.24 13.86
C VAL A 465 -24.52 -14.47 14.14
N ARG A 466 -23.92 -15.66 14.24
CA ARG A 466 -24.62 -16.92 14.54
C ARG A 466 -23.90 -17.72 15.62
N ASP A 467 -24.64 -18.64 16.24
CA ASP A 467 -24.08 -19.64 17.16
C ASP A 467 -23.31 -19.04 18.35
N LEU A 468 -23.79 -17.91 18.89
CA LEU A 468 -23.17 -17.23 20.02
C LEU A 468 -23.23 -18.08 21.30
N PRO A 469 -22.10 -18.23 22.02
CA PRO A 469 -22.09 -18.93 23.29
C PRO A 469 -22.96 -18.24 24.35
N PRO A 470 -23.48 -18.97 25.35
CA PRO A 470 -24.14 -18.38 26.51
C PRO A 470 -23.23 -17.32 27.19
N GLY A 471 -23.77 -16.13 27.47
CA GLY A 471 -23.02 -14.99 28.02
C GLY A 471 -22.46 -14.00 26.99
N PHE A 472 -22.62 -14.25 25.68
CA PHE A 472 -22.32 -13.29 24.61
C PHE A 472 -23.55 -12.49 24.13
N GLY A 473 -24.75 -12.81 24.60
CA GLY A 473 -25.98 -12.07 24.25
C GLY A 473 -25.96 -10.60 24.70
N ASP A 474 -25.29 -10.31 25.82
CA ASP A 474 -25.07 -8.94 26.28
C ASP A 474 -24.17 -8.19 25.30
N LEU A 475 -23.16 -8.82 24.71
CA LEU A 475 -22.27 -8.23 23.68
C LEU A 475 -23.02 -7.75 22.43
N LEU A 476 -24.10 -8.44 22.04
CA LEU A 476 -25.00 -8.03 20.94
C LEU A 476 -25.98 -6.90 21.33
N THR A 477 -26.31 -6.79 22.61
CA THR A 477 -27.16 -5.69 23.14
C THR A 477 -26.32 -4.44 23.43
N GLU A 478 -25.06 -4.64 23.81
CA GLU A 478 -23.96 -3.67 24.00
C GLU A 478 -23.47 -3.08 22.67
N ALA A 479 -23.74 -3.79 21.58
CA ALA A 479 -23.48 -3.42 20.20
C ALA A 479 -24.46 -2.39 19.61
N ARG A 480 -25.07 -1.51 20.43
CA ARG A 480 -25.87 -0.37 19.92
C ARG A 480 -25.07 0.53 18.95
N TRP A 481 -23.75 0.47 19.06
CA TRP A 481 -22.79 1.16 18.19
C TRP A 481 -22.45 0.38 16.90
N LEU A 482 -22.85 -0.89 16.80
CA LEU A 482 -22.70 -1.72 15.59
C LEU A 482 -23.83 -1.51 14.57
N HIS A 483 -24.86 -0.70 14.87
CA HIS A 483 -25.96 -0.45 13.94
C HIS A 483 -25.51 0.10 12.57
N ASP A 484 -24.33 0.71 12.51
CA ASP A 484 -23.77 1.34 11.32
C ASP A 484 -22.41 0.76 10.90
N LEU A 485 -21.98 -0.39 11.44
CA LEU A 485 -20.92 -1.15 10.79
C LEU A 485 -21.47 -1.76 9.49
N PRO A 486 -20.63 -2.02 8.47
CA PRO A 486 -20.99 -2.83 7.31
C PRO A 486 -21.35 -4.30 7.63
N LEU A 487 -21.57 -4.63 8.92
CA LEU A 487 -21.88 -5.96 9.45
C LEU A 487 -23.35 -6.13 9.87
N CYS A 488 -24.28 -5.17 9.67
CA CYS A 488 -25.60 -5.25 10.31
C CYS A 488 -26.82 -4.99 9.41
N GLY A 489 -27.35 -6.09 8.87
CA GLY A 489 -28.80 -6.32 8.73
C GLY A 489 -29.45 -6.86 10.03
N LEU A 490 -28.87 -6.58 11.21
CA LEU A 490 -29.08 -7.35 12.46
C LEU A 490 -30.08 -6.76 13.46
N ALA A 491 -30.89 -5.77 13.11
CA ALA A 491 -31.79 -5.11 14.06
C ALA A 491 -33.20 -5.73 14.24
N SER A 492 -33.54 -6.85 13.59
CA SER A 492 -34.91 -7.39 13.62
C SER A 492 -35.13 -8.69 14.43
N ALA A 493 -34.09 -9.47 14.77
CA ALA A 493 -34.32 -10.88 15.10
C ALA A 493 -34.20 -11.32 16.57
N GLN A 494 -33.50 -10.65 17.48
CA GLN A 494 -33.33 -11.17 18.86
C GLN A 494 -33.34 -10.06 19.93
N ARG A 495 -34.53 -9.79 20.47
CA ARG A 495 -34.77 -8.84 21.59
C ARG A 495 -34.96 -9.51 22.97
N THR A 496 -34.59 -10.77 23.15
CA THR A 496 -35.09 -11.57 24.29
C THR A 496 -34.03 -12.33 25.10
N ALA A 497 -32.87 -11.73 25.36
CA ALA A 497 -31.94 -12.24 26.38
C ALA A 497 -31.95 -11.30 27.61
N PRO A 498 -32.08 -11.83 28.85
CA PRO A 498 -32.07 -11.01 30.05
C PRO A 498 -30.64 -10.56 30.40
N ALA A 499 -30.48 -9.27 30.74
CA ALA A 499 -29.21 -8.65 31.09
C ALA A 499 -28.64 -9.20 32.41
N GLY A 500 -27.40 -9.70 32.37
CA GLY A 500 -26.64 -10.09 33.56
C GLY A 500 -25.72 -8.97 34.05
N ASP A 501 -25.51 -8.87 35.36
CA ASP A 501 -24.54 -7.97 35.99
C ASP A 501 -23.10 -8.36 35.60
N ALA A 502 -22.41 -7.51 34.82
CA ALA A 502 -20.98 -7.65 34.56
C ALA A 502 -20.29 -6.28 34.60
N ALA A 503 -19.47 -6.06 35.63
CA ALA A 503 -18.73 -4.83 35.88
C ALA A 503 -17.56 -4.54 34.90
N GLY A 504 -17.63 -5.03 33.66
CA GLY A 504 -16.53 -4.93 32.67
C GLY A 504 -16.96 -5.06 31.19
N SER A 505 -18.16 -4.62 30.83
CA SER A 505 -18.66 -4.67 29.44
C SER A 505 -18.07 -3.57 28.53
N CYS A 506 -17.99 -3.84 27.22
CA CYS A 506 -17.52 -2.86 26.23
C CYS A 506 -18.42 -1.61 26.20
N ASP A 507 -19.73 -1.80 26.40
CA ASP A 507 -20.67 -0.69 26.58
C ASP A 507 -20.33 0.16 27.79
N ARG A 508 -20.03 -0.43 28.96
CA ARG A 508 -19.64 0.35 30.15
C ARG A 508 -18.35 1.14 29.95
N ILE A 509 -17.41 0.63 29.16
CA ILE A 509 -16.22 1.42 28.79
C ILE A 509 -16.68 2.68 28.04
N ILE A 510 -17.53 2.56 27.02
CA ILE A 510 -18.00 3.71 26.22
C ILE A 510 -18.93 4.65 27.01
N THR A 511 -19.92 4.10 27.71
CA THR A 511 -21.02 4.88 28.31
C THR A 511 -20.73 5.33 29.73
N SER A 512 -19.91 4.58 30.47
CA SER A 512 -19.64 4.86 31.89
C SER A 512 -18.23 5.40 32.12
N ILE A 513 -17.19 4.81 31.50
CA ILE A 513 -15.80 5.25 31.70
C ILE A 513 -15.49 6.47 30.82
N ILE A 514 -15.65 6.32 29.50
CA ILE A 514 -15.52 7.42 28.54
C ILE A 514 -16.67 8.43 28.71
N GLY A 515 -17.85 7.93 29.10
CA GLY A 515 -18.97 8.78 29.49
C GLY A 515 -19.78 9.34 28.34
N LEU A 516 -19.79 8.69 27.18
CA LEU A 516 -20.61 9.10 26.04
C LEU A 516 -22.10 8.87 26.35
N LYS A 517 -22.89 9.94 26.32
CA LYS A 517 -24.34 9.89 26.50
C LYS A 517 -25.05 9.98 25.15
N VAL A 518 -25.92 9.01 24.89
CA VAL A 518 -26.70 8.92 23.65
C VAL A 518 -27.90 9.85 23.71
N HIS A 519 -28.03 10.71 22.69
CA HIS A 519 -29.19 11.57 22.50
C HIS A 519 -29.91 11.22 21.18
N PRO A 520 -31.25 11.39 21.11
CA PRO A 520 -32.01 11.17 19.88
C PRO A 520 -31.94 12.33 18.88
N ASP A 521 -31.41 13.49 19.31
CA ASP A 521 -31.15 14.65 18.46
C ASP A 521 -29.66 14.77 18.13
N SER A 522 -29.24 15.81 17.41
CA SER A 522 -27.84 16.00 17.02
C SER A 522 -26.91 16.35 18.20
N THR A 523 -27.32 16.21 19.46
CA THR A 523 -26.48 16.49 20.63
C THR A 523 -25.43 15.40 20.81
N VAL A 524 -24.20 15.82 21.11
CA VAL A 524 -23.11 14.97 21.57
C VAL A 524 -22.74 15.39 22.98
N GLU A 525 -22.79 14.45 23.93
CA GLU A 525 -22.44 14.70 25.32
C GLU A 525 -21.46 13.65 25.82
N VAL A 526 -20.36 14.12 26.40
CA VAL A 526 -19.28 13.29 26.95
C VAL A 526 -18.99 13.74 28.37
N GLU A 527 -19.11 12.85 29.34
CA GLU A 527 -18.81 13.10 30.75
C GLU A 527 -18.00 11.93 31.35
N PRO A 528 -16.66 11.95 31.18
CA PRO A 528 -15.83 10.84 31.59
C PRO A 528 -15.87 10.60 33.10
N SER A 529 -15.93 9.33 33.50
CA SER A 529 -15.90 8.90 34.90
C SER A 529 -14.85 7.79 35.04
N LEU A 530 -13.61 8.21 35.25
CA LEU A 530 -12.47 7.30 35.22
C LEU A 530 -12.42 6.43 36.48
N PRO A 531 -12.15 5.11 36.34
CA PRO A 531 -12.10 4.20 37.47
C PRO A 531 -10.85 4.39 38.34
N ARG A 532 -9.82 5.09 37.83
CA ARG A 532 -8.52 5.37 38.45
C ARG A 532 -7.98 6.70 37.91
N ASP A 533 -6.84 7.14 38.44
CA ASP A 533 -6.11 8.34 38.02
C ASP A 533 -5.43 8.14 36.64
N TRP A 534 -6.22 7.90 35.59
CA TRP A 534 -5.67 7.79 34.23
C TRP A 534 -5.29 9.17 33.71
N ARG A 535 -4.04 9.27 33.28
CA ARG A 535 -3.50 10.47 32.63
C ARG A 535 -3.90 10.59 31.16
N TRP A 536 -4.44 9.53 30.58
CA TRP A 536 -4.89 9.50 29.20
C TRP A 536 -5.88 8.36 28.97
N PHE A 537 -6.69 8.47 27.92
CA PHE A 537 -7.43 7.38 27.28
C PHE A 537 -7.84 7.81 25.88
N GLY A 538 -8.17 6.85 25.03
CA GLY A 538 -8.75 7.13 23.73
C GLY A 538 -9.79 6.08 23.38
N ILE A 539 -10.85 6.52 22.71
CA ILE A 539 -11.69 5.64 21.90
C ILE A 539 -11.97 6.22 20.50
N ASP A 540 -11.70 5.44 19.45
CA ASP A 540 -11.96 5.80 18.05
C ASP A 540 -13.09 5.00 17.43
N ARG A 541 -13.51 5.44 16.25
CA ARG A 541 -14.40 4.70 15.35
C ARG A 541 -15.71 4.32 16.02
N ILE A 542 -16.18 5.16 16.95
CA ILE A 542 -17.55 5.07 17.44
C ILE A 542 -18.45 5.57 16.32
N THR A 543 -19.36 4.75 15.82
CA THR A 543 -20.38 5.28 14.91
C THR A 543 -21.52 5.91 15.72
N TYR A 544 -21.66 7.22 15.62
CA TYR A 544 -22.69 7.99 16.31
C TYR A 544 -23.57 8.70 15.27
N GLN A 545 -24.81 8.24 15.12
CA GLN A 545 -25.77 8.74 14.12
C GLN A 545 -25.20 8.76 12.69
N GLY A 546 -24.61 7.64 12.24
CA GLY A 546 -24.02 7.50 10.91
C GLY A 546 -22.69 8.22 10.68
N ARG A 547 -22.14 8.92 11.69
CA ARG A 547 -20.85 9.61 11.62
C ARG A 547 -19.78 8.92 12.45
N ARG A 548 -18.52 9.04 12.04
CA ARG A 548 -17.38 8.46 12.76
C ARG A 548 -16.93 9.43 13.84
N MET A 549 -16.95 8.97 15.09
CA MET A 549 -16.60 9.78 16.25
C MET A 549 -15.40 9.21 17.00
N THR A 550 -14.61 10.12 17.53
CA THR A 550 -13.44 9.89 18.37
C THR A 550 -13.56 10.70 19.66
N ILE A 551 -13.23 10.08 20.79
CA ILE A 551 -13.17 10.73 22.10
C ILE A 551 -11.83 10.39 22.73
N LEU A 552 -11.06 11.39 23.14
CA LEU A 552 -9.75 11.17 23.76
C LEU A 552 -9.49 12.16 24.89
N TRP A 553 -8.74 11.71 25.88
CA TRP A 553 -8.18 12.50 26.97
C TRP A 553 -6.67 12.29 26.98
N ASP A 554 -5.92 13.38 27.01
CA ASP A 554 -4.47 13.34 27.21
C ASP A 554 -4.05 14.50 28.09
N GLU A 555 -3.58 14.19 29.29
CA GLU A 555 -3.15 15.20 30.26
C GLU A 555 -1.90 15.96 29.79
N THR A 556 -1.04 15.32 28.99
CA THR A 556 0.27 15.85 28.57
C THR A 556 0.25 16.40 27.15
N GLY A 557 -0.56 15.81 26.27
CA GLY A 557 -0.64 16.12 24.84
C GLY A 557 0.31 15.30 23.96
N ASP A 558 1.16 14.47 24.56
CA ASP A 558 2.20 13.72 23.86
C ASP A 558 1.68 12.41 23.24
N ARG A 559 0.52 11.89 23.69
CA ARG A 559 0.03 10.55 23.32
C ARG A 559 -0.61 10.53 21.94
N TYR A 560 -1.49 11.50 21.67
CA TYR A 560 -2.28 11.55 20.43
C TYR A 560 -1.78 12.58 19.42
N GLY A 561 -0.79 13.40 19.80
CA GLY A 561 -0.26 14.47 18.94
C GLY A 561 -1.21 15.65 18.73
N LEU A 562 -2.24 15.78 19.57
CA LEU A 562 -3.26 16.84 19.49
C LEU A 562 -3.14 17.88 20.62
N GLY A 563 -2.09 17.81 21.43
CA GLY A 563 -1.95 18.64 22.63
C GLY A 563 -2.87 18.20 23.79
N PRO A 564 -2.70 18.77 24.98
CA PRO A 564 -3.42 18.31 26.18
C PRO A 564 -4.92 18.60 26.10
N GLY A 565 -5.72 17.82 26.82
CA GLY A 565 -7.15 18.02 27.02
C GLY A 565 -8.03 16.82 26.66
N LEU A 566 -9.34 16.99 26.92
CA LEU A 566 -10.42 16.11 26.49
C LEU A 566 -10.97 16.63 25.16
N ARG A 567 -10.99 15.80 24.12
CA ARG A 567 -11.43 16.17 22.77
C ARG A 567 -12.53 15.24 22.27
N VAL A 568 -13.44 15.81 21.49
CA VAL A 568 -14.48 15.11 20.73
C VAL A 568 -14.33 15.49 19.27
N ILE A 569 -14.06 14.51 18.42
CA ILE A 569 -13.81 14.69 16.99
C ILE A 569 -14.85 13.87 16.23
N VAL A 570 -15.46 14.45 15.20
CA VAL A 570 -16.43 13.78 14.33
C VAL A 570 -16.04 13.99 12.88
N ASP A 571 -15.92 12.89 12.13
CA ASP A 571 -15.48 12.86 10.72
C ASP A 571 -14.17 13.64 10.50
N GLY A 572 -13.25 13.56 11.48
CA GLY A 572 -11.96 14.26 11.47
C GLY A 572 -12.00 15.72 11.96
N ALA A 573 -13.17 16.31 12.18
CA ALA A 573 -13.32 17.67 12.69
C ALA A 573 -13.51 17.69 14.21
N GLU A 574 -12.71 18.46 14.93
CA GLU A 574 -12.93 18.70 16.36
C GLU A 574 -14.20 19.52 16.58
N ILE A 575 -15.13 18.97 17.35
CA ILE A 575 -16.42 19.60 17.69
C ILE A 575 -16.56 19.94 19.18
N GLY A 576 -15.61 19.50 20.00
CA GLY A 576 -15.57 19.81 21.43
C GLY A 576 -14.18 19.61 22.02
N HIS A 577 -13.78 20.53 22.90
CA HIS A 577 -12.50 20.51 23.60
C HIS A 577 -12.67 21.01 25.04
N SER A 578 -11.92 20.44 25.97
CA SER A 578 -11.75 20.95 27.33
C SER A 578 -10.32 20.71 27.83
N ASP A 579 -9.69 21.73 28.41
CA ASP A 579 -8.34 21.62 28.99
C ASP A 579 -8.28 20.70 30.23
N THR A 580 -9.44 20.35 30.79
CA THR A 580 -9.57 19.48 31.96
C THR A 580 -10.56 18.37 31.69
N LEU A 581 -10.46 17.27 32.44
CA LEU A 581 -11.41 16.16 32.34
C LEU A 581 -12.78 16.56 32.92
N SER A 582 -13.58 17.21 32.08
CA SER A 582 -14.86 17.80 32.45
C SER A 582 -15.89 17.57 31.34
N ARG A 583 -17.17 17.67 31.70
CA ARG A 583 -18.29 17.43 30.78
C ARG A 583 -18.23 18.33 29.55
N ILE A 584 -18.31 17.72 28.36
CA ILE A 584 -18.46 18.39 27.06
C ILE A 584 -19.87 18.14 26.54
N VAL A 585 -20.53 19.20 26.07
CA VAL A 585 -21.82 19.13 25.36
C VAL A 585 -21.68 19.96 24.08
N THR A 586 -21.91 19.33 22.94
CA THR A 586 -21.79 19.94 21.61
C THR A 586 -22.85 19.36 20.65
N ARG A 587 -22.79 19.70 19.37
CA ARG A 587 -23.71 19.19 18.34
C ARG A 587 -22.94 18.64 17.14
N LEU A 588 -23.52 17.61 16.51
CA LEU A 588 -23.05 17.12 15.22
C LEU A 588 -23.17 18.22 14.15
N PRO A 589 -22.20 18.29 13.21
CA PRO A 589 -22.19 19.27 12.13
C PRO A 589 -23.26 19.03 11.06
#